data_AF-W2U5W6-F1
#
_entry.id   AF-W2U5W6-F1
#
_cell.length_a   1.000
_cell.length_b   1.000
_cell.length_c   1.000
_cell.angle_alpha   90.00
_cell.angle_beta   90.00
_cell.angle_gamma   90.00
#
_symmetry.space_group_name_H-M   'P 1'
#
loop_
_entity.id
_entity.type
_entity.pdbx_description
1 polymer ?
#
loop_
_entity_poly.entity_id
_entity_poly.type
_entity_poly.pdbx_seq_one_letter_code
_entity_poly.pdbx_strand_id
1 'polypeptide(L)'
;MAMLLSLVAVALSWALFGPTFGRYRGRPSLHNALYSLGLLLFALAVSAEFLSKLLGAWNPFLYRLWYLTGAMHGVTFLGLGSLALLNPKAARGLLWVLLPFILYGFYLVVSAPLDFSQLPAPYAPSGKAFPEPSLTSPRLWTIPFNLMGTVLLAGVALYTTLLFWRKNPLRARGTALIFLAALVLASTSTLNRFGVVGLEETGRAMGVALLYLGVVLADRSVQYASGRA
;
A
#
# COMPACT_ATOMS: atom_id res chain seq x y z
N MET A 1 11.43 -17.51 -11.43
CA MET A 1 11.27 -16.05 -11.59
C MET A 1 10.28 -15.44 -10.59
N ALA A 2 9.02 -15.92 -10.51
CA ALA A 2 7.99 -15.36 -9.62
C ALA A 2 8.36 -15.33 -8.12
N MET A 3 9.03 -16.38 -7.62
CA MET A 3 9.53 -16.43 -6.23
C MET A 3 10.59 -15.37 -5.94
N LEU A 4 11.50 -15.14 -6.89
CA LEU A 4 12.53 -14.10 -6.76
C LEU A 4 11.90 -12.70 -6.73
N LEU A 5 10.94 -12.43 -7.61
CA LEU A 5 10.21 -11.14 -7.62
C LEU A 5 9.46 -10.91 -6.31
N SER A 6 8.83 -11.95 -5.77
CA SER A 6 8.13 -11.89 -4.48
C SER A 6 9.10 -11.61 -3.33
N LEU A 7 10.26 -12.28 -3.31
CA LEU A 7 11.32 -12.04 -2.32
C LEU A 7 11.87 -10.61 -2.41
N VAL A 8 12.11 -10.10 -3.62
CA VAL A 8 12.55 -8.72 -3.84
C VAL A 8 11.49 -7.72 -3.34
N ALA A 9 10.21 -7.96 -3.61
CA ALA A 9 9.13 -7.11 -3.12
C ALA A 9 9.08 -7.10 -1.58
N VAL A 10 9.24 -8.24 -0.92
CA VAL A 10 9.35 -8.35 0.55
C VAL A 10 10.53 -7.54 1.06
N ALA A 11 11.73 -7.78 0.52
CA ALA A 11 12.95 -7.10 0.95
C ALA A 11 12.85 -5.57 0.80
N LEU A 12 12.40 -5.09 -0.36
CA LEU A 12 12.22 -3.65 -0.61
C LEU A 12 11.16 -3.02 0.30
N SER A 13 10.06 -3.73 0.59
CA SER A 13 9.00 -3.22 1.46
C SER A 13 9.48 -3.04 2.90
N TRP A 14 10.21 -4.02 3.44
CA TRP A 14 10.82 -3.92 4.76
C TRP A 14 11.94 -2.87 4.80
N ALA A 15 12.76 -2.80 3.75
CA ALA A 15 13.81 -1.78 3.61
C ALA A 15 13.23 -0.34 3.52
N LEU A 16 12.00 -0.19 3.03
CA LEU A 16 11.30 1.10 3.00
C LEU A 16 10.64 1.44 4.36
N PHE A 17 10.05 0.43 5.00
CA PHE A 17 9.43 0.58 6.32
C PHE A 17 10.44 1.00 7.39
N GLY A 18 11.58 0.30 7.50
CA GLY A 18 12.55 0.50 8.58
C GLY A 18 13.02 1.96 8.75
N PRO A 19 13.56 2.61 7.71
CA PRO A 19 13.97 4.02 7.77
C PRO A 19 12.79 4.98 8.01
N THR A 20 11.62 4.70 7.43
CA THR A 20 10.42 5.55 7.63
C THR A 20 9.93 5.49 9.07
N PHE A 21 9.93 4.31 9.67
CA PHE A 21 9.64 4.14 11.09
C PHE A 21 10.72 4.75 11.99
N GLY A 22 11.99 4.66 11.60
CA GLY A 22 13.09 5.38 12.25
C GLY A 22 12.85 6.89 12.29
N ARG A 23 12.41 7.48 11.17
CA ARG A 23 12.03 8.91 11.10
C ARG A 23 10.85 9.25 12.01
N TYR A 24 9.82 8.40 12.07
CA TYR A 24 8.71 8.58 12.99
C TYR A 24 9.19 8.60 14.44
N ARG A 25 10.05 7.65 14.84
CA ARG A 25 10.58 7.61 16.21
C ARG A 25 11.44 8.83 16.56
N GLY A 26 12.28 9.29 15.63
CA GLY A 26 13.14 10.46 15.85
C GLY A 26 12.42 11.81 15.76
N ARG A 27 11.39 11.91 14.92
CA ARG A 27 10.57 13.12 14.71
C ARG A 27 9.10 12.73 14.55
N PRO A 28 8.39 12.50 15.68
CA PRO A 28 6.99 12.09 15.66
C PRO A 28 6.12 13.13 14.96
N SER A 29 5.41 12.68 13.92
CA SER A 29 4.43 13.48 13.19
C SER A 29 3.33 12.55 12.68
N LEU A 30 2.13 13.10 12.46
CA LEU A 30 1.00 12.30 11.98
C LEU A 30 1.29 11.67 10.61
N HIS A 31 1.92 12.39 9.69
CA HIS A 31 2.27 11.84 8.37
C HIS A 31 3.31 10.72 8.49
N ASN A 32 4.33 10.86 9.34
CA ASN A 32 5.34 9.82 9.53
C ASN A 32 4.72 8.57 10.16
N ALA A 33 3.80 8.73 11.12
CA ALA A 33 3.07 7.62 11.73
C ALA A 33 2.24 6.85 10.68
N LEU A 34 1.45 7.57 9.89
CA LEU A 34 0.54 6.99 8.90
C LEU A 34 1.30 6.36 7.72
N TYR A 35 2.37 7.00 7.23
CA TYR A 35 3.25 6.39 6.24
C TYR A 35 3.94 5.13 6.77
N SER A 36 4.46 5.17 8.01
CA SER A 36 5.06 3.98 8.63
C SER A 36 4.06 2.84 8.75
N LEU A 37 2.82 3.14 9.18
CA LEU A 37 1.76 2.14 9.27
C LEU A 37 1.38 1.58 7.90
N GLY A 38 1.16 2.42 6.89
CA GLY A 38 0.86 1.98 5.53
C GLY A 38 1.95 1.09 4.93
N LEU A 39 3.22 1.45 5.13
CA LEU A 39 4.38 0.66 4.70
C LEU A 39 4.52 -0.66 5.47
N LEU A 40 4.24 -0.66 6.77
CA LEU A 40 4.20 -1.89 7.57
C LEU A 40 3.14 -2.85 7.05
N LEU A 41 1.91 -2.36 6.85
CA LEU A 41 0.81 -3.15 6.32
C LEU A 41 1.16 -3.71 4.94
N PHE A 42 1.75 -2.88 4.08
CA PHE A 42 2.21 -3.33 2.77
C PHE A 42 3.29 -4.43 2.87
N ALA A 43 4.29 -4.26 3.74
CA ALA A 43 5.33 -5.25 3.99
C ALA A 43 4.78 -6.57 4.55
N LEU A 44 3.81 -6.51 5.46
CA LEU A 44 3.11 -7.69 5.99
C LEU A 44 2.32 -8.40 4.89
N ALA A 45 1.64 -7.65 4.01
CA ALA A 45 0.87 -8.23 2.92
C ALA A 45 1.74 -9.03 1.95
N VAL A 46 2.84 -8.43 1.47
CA VAL A 46 3.75 -9.12 0.54
C VAL A 46 4.47 -10.29 1.21
N SER A 47 4.71 -10.20 2.52
CA SER A 47 5.28 -11.31 3.31
C SER A 47 4.28 -12.46 3.44
N ALA A 48 3.01 -12.18 3.73
CA ALA A 48 1.96 -13.19 3.84
C ALA A 48 1.74 -13.93 2.50
N GLU A 49 1.75 -13.19 1.39
CA GLU A 49 1.67 -13.78 0.06
C GLU A 49 2.90 -14.64 -0.24
N PHE A 50 4.12 -14.14 0.02
CA PHE A 50 5.35 -14.90 -0.20
C PHE A 50 5.37 -16.20 0.61
N LEU A 51 4.96 -16.15 1.88
CA LEU A 51 4.83 -17.34 2.73
C LEU A 51 3.80 -18.32 2.20
N SER A 52 2.65 -17.86 1.71
CA SER A 52 1.65 -18.74 1.10
C SER A 52 2.20 -19.49 -0.13
N LYS A 53 3.05 -18.81 -0.93
CA LYS A 53 3.73 -19.42 -2.08
C LYS A 53 4.78 -20.44 -1.65
N LEU A 54 5.56 -20.16 -0.59
CA LEU A 54 6.52 -21.11 -0.03
C LEU A 54 5.86 -22.37 0.53
N LEU A 55 4.71 -22.20 1.21
CA LEU A 55 3.93 -23.31 1.75
C LEU A 55 3.15 -24.07 0.68
N GLY A 56 3.01 -23.49 -0.52
CA GLY A 56 2.14 -24.03 -1.56
C GLY A 56 0.68 -24.09 -1.13
N ALA A 57 0.23 -23.19 -0.25
CA ALA A 57 -1.16 -23.10 0.18
C ALA A 57 -1.44 -21.79 0.93
N TRP A 58 -2.67 -21.32 0.83
CA TRP A 58 -3.20 -20.34 1.78
C TRP A 58 -3.72 -21.05 3.02
N ASN A 59 -3.43 -20.50 4.19
CA ASN A 59 -4.14 -20.83 5.42
C ASN A 59 -4.98 -19.63 5.88
N PRO A 60 -5.99 -19.85 6.75
CA PRO A 60 -6.90 -18.78 7.19
C PRO A 60 -6.19 -17.55 7.75
N PHE A 61 -5.11 -17.75 8.52
CA PHE A 61 -4.38 -16.65 9.13
C PHE A 61 -3.65 -15.80 8.07
N LEU A 62 -2.83 -16.43 7.23
CA LEU A 62 -2.08 -15.71 6.18
C LEU A 62 -3.02 -15.00 5.20
N TYR A 63 -4.13 -15.64 4.83
CA TYR A 63 -5.10 -15.06 3.91
C TYR A 63 -5.79 -13.83 4.51
N ARG A 64 -6.27 -13.92 5.76
CA ARG A 64 -6.89 -12.76 6.44
C ARG A 64 -5.88 -11.64 6.69
N LEU A 65 -4.64 -11.98 7.07
CA LEU A 65 -3.56 -11.01 7.23
C LEU A 65 -3.28 -10.27 5.91
N TRP A 66 -3.06 -11.01 4.82
CA TRP A 66 -2.85 -10.44 3.49
C TRP A 66 -4.02 -9.54 3.07
N TYR A 67 -5.26 -10.01 3.29
CA TYR A 67 -6.45 -9.30 2.88
C TYR A 67 -6.61 -7.96 3.62
N LEU A 68 -6.48 -7.99 4.96
CA LEU A 68 -6.62 -6.81 5.79
C LEU A 68 -5.52 -5.78 5.48
N THR A 69 -4.28 -6.26 5.40
CA THR A 69 -3.10 -5.39 5.31
C THR A 69 -2.85 -4.90 3.89
N GLY A 70 -2.91 -5.77 2.89
CA GLY A 70 -2.63 -5.43 1.50
C GLY A 70 -3.88 -5.04 0.73
N ALA A 71 -4.86 -5.94 0.69
CA ALA A 71 -6.04 -5.75 -0.14
C ALA A 71 -6.98 -4.65 0.37
N MET A 72 -6.98 -4.36 1.68
CA MET A 72 -7.90 -3.38 2.28
C MET A 72 -7.21 -2.08 2.74
N HIS A 73 -6.18 -2.16 3.59
CA HIS A 73 -5.71 -0.96 4.32
C HIS A 73 -4.33 -0.41 3.96
N GLY A 74 -3.47 -1.13 3.23
CA GLY A 74 -2.11 -0.67 2.93
C GLY A 74 -2.10 0.72 2.28
N VAL A 75 -2.79 0.88 1.14
CA VAL A 75 -2.89 2.17 0.45
C VAL A 75 -3.75 3.19 1.20
N THR A 76 -4.71 2.74 2.02
CA THR A 76 -5.56 3.62 2.85
C THR A 76 -4.70 4.49 3.76
N PHE A 77 -3.78 3.86 4.50
CA PHE A 77 -2.91 4.59 5.43
C PHE A 77 -1.80 5.37 4.74
N LEU A 78 -1.30 4.90 3.59
CA LEU A 78 -0.39 5.70 2.75
C LEU A 78 -1.07 6.99 2.26
N GLY A 79 -2.31 6.90 1.77
CA GLY A 79 -3.10 8.06 1.36
C GLY A 79 -3.41 9.01 2.51
N LEU A 80 -3.78 8.50 3.69
CA LEU A 80 -3.94 9.32 4.90
C LEU A 80 -2.63 10.01 5.31
N GLY A 81 -1.48 9.33 5.17
CA GLY A 81 -0.16 9.92 5.37
C GLY A 81 0.13 11.06 4.40
N SER A 82 -0.26 10.90 3.13
CA SER A 82 -0.17 11.95 2.12
C SER A 82 -1.06 13.16 2.41
N LEU A 83 -2.30 12.93 2.84
CA LEU A 83 -3.16 14.02 3.29
C LEU A 83 -2.57 14.70 4.53
N ALA A 84 -2.04 13.92 5.49
CA ALA A 84 -1.44 14.46 6.71
C ALA A 84 -0.17 15.27 6.44
N LEU A 85 0.53 15.01 5.33
CA LEU A 85 1.68 15.80 4.89
C LEU A 85 1.26 17.22 4.49
N LEU A 86 0.11 17.38 3.83
CA LEU A 86 -0.40 18.68 3.41
C LEU A 86 -1.25 19.37 4.48
N ASN A 87 -2.13 18.61 5.14
CA ASN A 87 -3.07 19.10 6.14
C ASN A 87 -3.33 18.04 7.23
N PRO A 88 -2.55 18.07 8.33
CA PRO A 88 -2.72 17.13 9.44
C PRO A 88 -4.11 17.14 10.09
N LYS A 89 -4.79 18.30 10.12
CA LYS A 89 -6.13 18.42 10.71
C LYS A 89 -7.17 17.68 9.86
N ALA A 90 -7.13 17.87 8.54
CA ALA A 90 -8.01 17.17 7.60
C ALA A 90 -7.77 15.65 7.65
N ALA A 91 -6.52 15.21 7.68
CA ALA A 91 -6.19 13.79 7.80
C ALA A 91 -6.70 13.17 9.11
N ARG A 92 -6.60 13.89 10.23
CA ARG A 92 -7.14 13.44 11.52
C ARG A 92 -8.66 13.34 11.49
N GLY A 93 -9.35 14.35 10.94
CA GLY A 93 -10.80 14.32 10.78
C GLY A 93 -11.25 13.13 9.92
N LEU A 94 -10.59 12.92 8.78
CA LEU A 94 -10.86 11.78 7.91
C LEU A 94 -10.58 10.44 8.61
N LEU A 95 -9.49 10.32 9.36
CA LEU A 95 -9.20 9.11 10.14
C LEU A 95 -10.32 8.80 11.15
N TRP A 96 -10.84 9.81 11.85
CA TRP A 96 -11.96 9.62 12.78
C TRP A 96 -13.24 9.15 12.07
N VAL A 97 -13.53 9.70 10.90
CA VAL A 97 -14.67 9.26 10.07
C VAL A 97 -14.47 7.82 9.60
N LEU A 98 -13.25 7.44 9.21
CA LEU A 98 -12.94 6.11 8.69
C LEU A 98 -12.84 5.04 9.79
N LEU A 99 -12.50 5.42 11.01
CA LEU A 99 -12.27 4.48 12.12
C LEU A 99 -13.40 3.46 12.31
N PRO A 100 -14.69 3.82 12.39
CA PRO A 100 -15.76 2.84 12.49
C PRO A 100 -15.81 1.88 11.29
N PHE A 101 -15.54 2.36 10.07
CA PHE A 101 -15.51 1.53 8.87
C PHE A 101 -14.28 0.61 8.83
N ILE A 102 -13.14 1.05 9.36
CA ILE A 102 -11.93 0.23 9.50
C ILE A 102 -12.19 -0.90 10.50
N LEU A 103 -12.80 -0.59 11.64
CA LEU A 103 -13.18 -1.59 12.65
C LEU A 103 -14.21 -2.58 12.09
N TYR A 104 -15.18 -2.09 11.31
CA TYR A 104 -16.14 -2.96 10.63
C TYR A 104 -15.48 -3.85 9.58
N GLY A 105 -14.60 -3.30 8.74
CA GLY A 105 -13.81 -4.07 7.78
C GLY A 105 -12.96 -5.15 8.45
N PHE A 106 -12.31 -4.82 9.57
CA PHE A 106 -11.61 -5.79 10.40
C PHE A 106 -12.53 -6.91 10.90
N TYR A 107 -13.68 -6.56 11.47
CA TYR A 107 -14.68 -7.53 11.91
C TYR A 107 -15.11 -8.46 10.78
N LEU A 108 -15.41 -7.92 9.58
CA LEU A 108 -15.79 -8.73 8.41
C LEU A 108 -14.65 -9.65 7.97
N VAL A 109 -13.42 -9.15 7.92
CA VAL A 109 -12.25 -9.95 7.52
C VAL A 109 -11.92 -11.04 8.54
N VAL A 110 -12.29 -10.91 9.82
CA VAL A 110 -12.06 -11.96 10.84
C VAL A 110 -13.23 -12.94 10.93
N SER A 111 -14.47 -12.48 10.74
CA SER A 111 -15.68 -13.29 10.95
C SER A 111 -16.18 -14.00 9.68
N ALA A 112 -15.93 -13.46 8.48
CA ALA A 112 -16.46 -14.04 7.26
C ALA A 112 -15.92 -15.45 7.00
N PRO A 113 -16.73 -16.38 6.47
CA PRO A 113 -16.29 -17.71 6.11
C PRO A 113 -15.28 -17.65 4.95
N LEU A 114 -14.39 -18.64 4.90
CA LEU A 114 -13.38 -18.77 3.85
C LEU A 114 -13.59 -20.05 3.05
N ASP A 115 -13.63 -19.93 1.74
CA ASP A 115 -13.66 -21.05 0.80
C ASP A 115 -12.46 -20.96 -0.15
N PHE A 116 -11.37 -21.68 0.17
CA PHE A 116 -10.17 -21.67 -0.64
C PHE A 116 -10.32 -22.39 -1.99
N SER A 117 -11.38 -23.17 -2.21
CA SER A 117 -11.64 -23.82 -3.50
C SER A 117 -11.93 -22.81 -4.62
N GLN A 118 -12.33 -21.59 -4.26
CA GLN A 118 -12.60 -20.48 -5.18
C GLN A 118 -11.33 -19.76 -5.66
N LEU A 119 -10.16 -20.08 -5.09
CA LEU A 119 -8.91 -19.41 -5.45
C LEU A 119 -8.33 -19.98 -6.75
N PRO A 120 -7.92 -19.13 -7.71
CA PRO A 120 -7.27 -19.59 -8.93
C PRO A 120 -5.92 -20.24 -8.61
N ALA A 121 -5.65 -21.37 -9.25
CA ALA A 121 -4.34 -22.03 -9.18
C ALA A 121 -3.26 -21.18 -9.88
N PRO A 122 -2.00 -21.21 -9.39
CA PRO A 122 -1.51 -21.83 -8.18
C PRO A 122 -1.34 -20.75 -7.08
N TYR A 123 -2.39 -20.48 -6.30
CA TYR A 123 -2.33 -19.56 -5.14
C TYR A 123 -2.35 -18.07 -5.49
N ALA A 124 -2.91 -17.67 -6.64
CA ALA A 124 -2.93 -16.25 -6.98
C ALA A 124 -3.77 -15.44 -5.96
N PRO A 125 -3.23 -14.35 -5.40
CA PRO A 125 -3.90 -13.55 -4.39
C PRO A 125 -5.18 -12.94 -4.99
N SER A 126 -6.34 -13.34 -4.48
CA SER A 126 -7.62 -12.79 -4.91
C SER A 126 -8.59 -12.74 -3.74
N GLY A 127 -9.64 -11.92 -3.83
CA GLY A 127 -10.68 -11.89 -2.80
C GLY A 127 -11.71 -13.02 -2.89
N LYS A 128 -11.57 -13.95 -3.85
CA LYS A 128 -12.59 -14.96 -4.15
C LYS A 128 -12.83 -15.97 -3.03
N ALA A 129 -11.89 -16.15 -2.09
CA ALA A 129 -12.16 -17.02 -0.94
C ALA A 129 -13.16 -16.42 0.05
N PHE A 130 -13.52 -15.14 -0.08
CA PHE A 130 -14.60 -14.52 0.68
C PHE A 130 -15.92 -14.53 -0.11
N PRO A 131 -17.08 -14.52 0.58
CA PRO A 131 -18.41 -14.42 -0.04
C PRO A 131 -18.52 -13.25 -1.01
N GLU A 132 -19.40 -13.36 -2.01
CA GLU A 132 -19.62 -12.32 -3.01
C GLU A 132 -19.83 -10.90 -2.43
N PRO A 133 -19.43 -9.84 -3.15
CA PRO A 133 -19.48 -8.47 -2.65
C PRO A 133 -20.88 -8.09 -2.19
N SER A 134 -20.96 -7.69 -0.93
CA SER A 134 -22.17 -7.27 -0.23
C SER A 134 -21.76 -6.45 0.99
N LEU A 135 -22.69 -5.77 1.66
CA LEU A 135 -22.38 -4.96 2.84
C LEU A 135 -21.72 -5.76 3.98
N THR A 136 -22.02 -7.06 4.05
CA THR A 136 -21.46 -8.01 5.03
C THR A 136 -20.29 -8.83 4.48
N SER A 137 -19.83 -8.56 3.26
CA SER A 137 -18.62 -9.18 2.70
C SER A 137 -17.46 -8.19 2.74
N PRO A 138 -16.25 -8.63 3.17
CA PRO A 138 -15.08 -7.77 3.15
C PRO A 138 -14.68 -7.32 1.74
N ARG A 139 -15.13 -8.03 0.68
CA ARG A 139 -14.84 -7.69 -0.73
C ARG A 139 -15.32 -6.31 -1.12
N LEU A 140 -16.55 -5.95 -0.73
CA LEU A 140 -17.12 -4.63 -1.06
C LEU A 140 -16.28 -3.50 -0.44
N TRP A 141 -15.88 -3.66 0.81
CA TRP A 141 -15.19 -2.63 1.59
C TRP A 141 -13.77 -2.32 1.11
N THR A 142 -13.12 -3.25 0.39
CA THR A 142 -11.84 -2.93 -0.25
C THR A 142 -11.95 -1.80 -1.27
N ILE A 143 -13.10 -1.63 -1.94
CA ILE A 143 -13.28 -0.65 -3.02
C ILE A 143 -13.16 0.79 -2.52
N PRO A 144 -13.98 1.27 -1.56
CA PRO A 144 -13.89 2.65 -1.10
C PRO A 144 -12.54 2.97 -0.44
N PHE A 145 -11.98 2.04 0.34
CA PHE A 145 -10.67 2.21 0.98
C PHE A 145 -9.54 2.37 -0.04
N ASN A 146 -9.47 1.49 -1.04
CA ASN A 146 -8.44 1.59 -2.08
C ASN A 146 -8.63 2.80 -2.97
N LEU A 147 -9.87 3.16 -3.33
CA LEU A 147 -10.14 4.33 -4.16
C LEU A 147 -9.67 5.61 -3.47
N MET A 148 -10.11 5.82 -2.23
CA MET A 148 -9.72 6.98 -1.44
C MET A 148 -8.20 7.00 -1.19
N GLY A 149 -7.63 5.87 -0.74
CA GLY A 149 -6.19 5.77 -0.47
C GLY A 149 -5.34 6.08 -1.71
N THR A 150 -5.71 5.51 -2.87
CA THR A 150 -5.03 5.75 -4.15
C THR A 150 -5.17 7.20 -4.59
N VAL A 151 -6.37 7.78 -4.53
CA VAL A 151 -6.60 9.18 -4.91
C VAL A 151 -5.76 10.14 -4.07
N LEU A 152 -5.70 9.92 -2.76
CA LEU A 152 -4.90 10.76 -1.86
C LEU A 152 -3.40 10.58 -2.12
N LEU A 153 -2.92 9.33 -2.21
CA LEU A 153 -1.50 9.05 -2.44
C LEU A 153 -1.03 9.59 -3.80
N ALA A 154 -1.70 9.21 -4.87
CA ALA A 154 -1.36 9.61 -6.23
C ALA A 154 -1.59 11.12 -6.43
N GLY A 155 -2.71 11.65 -5.94
CA GLY A 155 -3.06 13.07 -6.08
C GLY A 155 -2.05 13.98 -5.38
N VAL A 156 -1.66 13.67 -4.14
CA VAL A 156 -0.66 14.45 -3.42
C VAL A 156 0.73 14.31 -4.05
N ALA A 157 1.09 13.11 -4.53
CA ALA A 157 2.37 12.90 -5.22
C ALA A 157 2.45 13.70 -6.52
N LEU A 158 1.38 13.72 -7.33
CA LEU A 158 1.27 14.52 -8.54
C LEU A 158 1.29 16.02 -8.22
N TYR A 159 0.48 16.46 -7.26
CA TYR A 159 0.46 17.85 -6.82
C TYR A 159 1.86 18.32 -6.38
N THR A 160 2.57 17.52 -5.59
CA THR A 160 3.92 17.83 -5.11
C THR A 160 4.92 17.85 -6.27
N THR A 161 4.79 16.95 -7.23
CA THR A 161 5.62 16.94 -8.45
C THR A 161 5.48 18.26 -9.20
N LEU A 162 4.25 18.67 -9.50
CA LEU A 162 3.95 19.90 -10.23
C LEU A 162 4.38 21.16 -9.45
N LEU A 163 4.20 21.16 -8.14
CA LEU A 163 4.59 22.28 -7.28
C LEU A 163 6.12 22.51 -7.27
N PHE A 164 6.91 21.43 -7.28
CA PHE A 164 8.37 21.49 -7.13
C PHE A 164 9.15 21.29 -8.43
N TRP A 165 8.51 21.02 -9.58
CA TRP A 165 9.20 20.67 -10.85
C TRP A 165 10.31 21.64 -11.27
N ARG A 166 10.15 22.94 -11.03
CA ARG A 166 11.16 23.97 -11.30
C ARG A 166 12.01 24.34 -10.08
N LYS A 167 11.43 24.30 -8.88
CA LYS A 167 12.08 24.80 -7.64
C LYS A 167 12.97 23.76 -6.96
N ASN A 168 12.58 22.48 -7.01
CA ASN A 168 13.34 21.37 -6.46
C ASN A 168 13.14 20.13 -7.36
N PRO A 169 13.88 20.04 -8.48
CA PRO A 169 13.73 18.94 -9.43
C PRO A 169 13.96 17.56 -8.82
N LEU A 170 14.80 17.45 -7.78
CA LEU A 170 15.06 16.18 -7.09
C LEU A 170 13.82 15.70 -6.34
N ARG A 171 13.15 16.59 -5.59
CA ARG A 171 11.87 16.31 -4.93
C ARG A 171 10.78 15.99 -5.95
N ALA A 172 10.72 16.74 -7.04
CA ALA A 172 9.75 16.51 -8.11
C ALA A 172 9.92 15.13 -8.75
N ARG A 173 11.15 14.71 -9.08
CA ARG A 173 11.43 13.36 -9.58
C ARG A 173 11.04 12.28 -8.56
N GLY A 174 11.36 12.47 -7.29
CA GLY A 174 11.01 11.49 -6.24
C GLY A 174 9.49 11.32 -6.10
N THR A 175 8.75 12.43 -6.06
CA THR A 175 7.29 12.40 -5.98
C THR A 175 6.62 11.92 -7.27
N ALA A 176 7.22 12.16 -8.44
CA ALA A 176 6.76 11.58 -9.70
C ALA A 176 6.89 10.05 -9.72
N LEU A 177 7.98 9.50 -9.18
CA LEU A 177 8.14 8.06 -9.03
C LEU A 177 7.11 7.46 -8.05
N ILE A 178 6.78 8.15 -6.96
CA ILE A 178 5.71 7.74 -6.04
C ILE A 178 4.34 7.75 -6.75
N PHE A 179 4.07 8.77 -7.57
CA PHE A 179 2.86 8.84 -8.39
C PHE A 179 2.77 7.66 -9.36
N LEU A 180 3.85 7.39 -10.12
CA LEU A 180 3.91 6.25 -11.03
C LEU A 180 3.76 4.92 -10.28
N ALA A 181 4.39 4.76 -9.12
CA ALA A 181 4.23 3.59 -8.27
C ALA A 181 2.76 3.34 -7.89
N ALA A 182 2.06 4.39 -7.46
CA ALA A 182 0.64 4.31 -7.11
C ALA A 182 -0.22 3.89 -8.32
N LEU A 183 0.06 4.43 -9.52
CA LEU A 183 -0.64 4.03 -10.74
C LEU A 183 -0.36 2.57 -11.12
N VAL A 184 0.89 2.11 -11.03
CA VAL A 184 1.25 0.71 -11.33
C VAL A 184 0.54 -0.24 -10.36
N LEU A 185 0.58 0.04 -9.06
CA LEU A 185 -0.06 -0.81 -8.04
C LEU A 185 -1.59 -0.84 -8.19
N ALA A 186 -2.21 0.32 -8.43
CA ALA A 186 -3.66 0.41 -8.63
C ALA A 186 -4.11 -0.29 -9.93
N SER A 187 -3.36 -0.12 -11.01
CA SER A 187 -3.64 -0.77 -12.30
C SER A 187 -3.50 -2.29 -12.18
N THR A 188 -2.45 -2.76 -11.49
CA THR A 188 -2.24 -4.20 -11.26
C THR A 188 -3.42 -4.83 -10.51
N SER A 189 -3.91 -4.17 -9.45
CA SER A 189 -5.08 -4.64 -8.70
C SER A 189 -6.36 -4.65 -9.55
N THR A 190 -6.52 -3.64 -10.40
CA THR A 190 -7.69 -3.50 -11.28
C THR A 190 -7.67 -4.56 -12.39
N LEU A 191 -6.52 -4.80 -13.01
CA LEU A 191 -6.33 -5.81 -14.06
C LEU A 191 -6.61 -7.23 -13.54
N ASN A 192 -6.21 -7.56 -12.31
CA ASN A 192 -6.58 -8.84 -11.69
C ASN A 192 -8.11 -8.99 -11.56
N ARG A 193 -8.82 -7.91 -11.18
CA ARG A 193 -10.30 -7.93 -11.12
C ARG A 193 -10.95 -8.17 -12.49
N PHE A 194 -10.30 -7.75 -13.57
CA PHE A 194 -10.76 -7.99 -14.96
C PHE A 194 -10.24 -9.31 -15.56
N GLY A 195 -9.59 -10.17 -14.76
CA GLY A 195 -9.16 -11.50 -15.22
C GLY A 195 -7.85 -11.52 -16.01
N VAL A 196 -7.09 -10.43 -16.04
CA VAL A 196 -5.73 -10.42 -16.62
C VAL A 196 -4.77 -11.02 -15.60
N VAL A 197 -4.43 -12.29 -15.79
CA VAL A 197 -3.56 -13.07 -14.90
C VAL A 197 -2.10 -12.97 -15.36
N GLY A 198 -1.15 -12.97 -14.42
CA GLY A 198 0.29 -13.07 -14.71
C GLY A 198 1.08 -11.76 -14.71
N LEU A 199 0.41 -10.61 -14.58
CA LEU A 199 1.08 -9.31 -14.42
C LEU A 199 1.25 -8.89 -12.96
N GLU A 200 0.69 -9.64 -12.00
CA GLU A 200 0.63 -9.22 -10.61
C GLU A 200 2.01 -9.16 -9.93
N GLU A 201 2.82 -10.21 -10.06
CA GLU A 201 4.15 -10.23 -9.47
C GLU A 201 5.03 -9.14 -10.05
N THR A 202 5.01 -8.99 -11.37
CA THR A 202 5.81 -7.99 -12.09
C THR A 202 5.36 -6.58 -11.74
N GLY A 203 4.06 -6.32 -11.79
CA GLY A 203 3.47 -5.03 -11.45
C GLY A 203 3.73 -4.65 -9.99
N ARG A 204 3.65 -5.62 -9.06
CA ARG A 204 3.95 -5.38 -7.65
C ARG A 204 5.44 -5.11 -7.43
N ALA A 205 6.32 -5.93 -7.98
CA ALA A 205 7.77 -5.72 -7.84
C ALA A 205 8.19 -4.37 -8.43
N MET A 206 7.68 -4.01 -9.62
CA MET A 206 7.91 -2.71 -10.25
C MET A 206 7.35 -1.56 -9.41
N GLY A 207 6.10 -1.67 -8.95
CA GLY A 207 5.45 -0.65 -8.13
C GLY A 207 6.21 -0.38 -6.83
N VAL A 208 6.67 -1.42 -6.14
CA VAL A 208 7.47 -1.30 -4.92
C VAL A 208 8.85 -0.70 -5.19
N ALA A 209 9.50 -1.10 -6.29
CA ALA A 209 10.79 -0.53 -6.67
C ALA A 209 10.67 0.97 -6.97
N LEU A 210 9.64 1.38 -7.72
CA LEU A 210 9.34 2.78 -7.99
C LEU A 210 9.03 3.56 -6.70
N LEU A 211 8.24 2.99 -5.80
CA LEU A 211 7.92 3.61 -4.51
C LEU A 211 9.18 3.81 -3.66
N TYR A 212 10.02 2.77 -3.57
CA TYR A 212 11.29 2.82 -2.84
C TYR A 212 12.21 3.90 -3.40
N LEU A 213 12.45 3.90 -4.71
CA LEU A 213 13.29 4.90 -5.37
C LEU A 213 12.73 6.32 -5.20
N GLY A 214 11.42 6.46 -5.33
CA GLY A 214 10.72 7.74 -5.15
C GLY A 214 10.90 8.32 -3.75
N VAL A 215 10.71 7.51 -2.71
CA VAL A 215 10.91 7.92 -1.32
C VAL A 215 12.36 8.27 -1.04
N VAL A 216 13.32 7.42 -1.45
CA VAL A 216 14.75 7.69 -1.26
C VAL A 216 15.17 9.01 -1.93
N LEU A 217 14.68 9.26 -3.15
CA LEU A 217 15.00 10.47 -3.89
C LEU A 217 14.36 11.73 -3.27
N ALA A 218 13.11 11.61 -2.82
CA ALA A 218 12.41 12.68 -2.11
C ALA A 218 13.09 13.03 -0.78
N ASP A 219 13.55 12.04 -0.02
CA ASP A 219 14.25 12.24 1.26
C ASP A 219 15.62 12.92 1.06
N ARG A 220 16.39 12.52 0.04
CA ARG A 220 17.68 13.17 -0.32
C ARG A 220 17.50 14.66 -0.65
N SER A 221 16.35 15.06 -1.20
CA SER A 221 16.04 16.48 -1.48
C SER A 221 15.99 17.35 -0.22
N VAL A 222 15.66 16.77 0.94
CA VAL A 222 15.62 17.47 2.23
C VAL A 222 17.04 17.70 2.74
N GLN A 223 17.88 16.65 2.71
CA GLN A 223 19.28 16.71 3.15
C GLN A 223 20.09 17.71 2.31
N TYR A 224 19.87 17.73 0.99
CA TYR A 224 20.52 18.68 0.08
C TYR A 224 20.15 20.13 0.38
N ALA A 225 18.90 20.38 0.80
CA ALA A 225 18.44 21.71 1.19
C ALA A 225 19.01 22.15 2.55
N SER A 226 19.19 21.23 3.50
CA SER A 226 19.77 21.53 4.82
C SER A 226 21.29 21.66 4.83
N GLY A 227 21.99 21.07 3.86
CA GLY A 227 23.45 21.20 3.70
C GLY A 227 23.91 22.44 2.94
N ARG A 228 22.97 23.31 2.52
CA ARG A 228 23.24 24.63 1.93
C ARG A 228 22.90 25.79 2.89
N ALA A 229 22.73 25.49 4.18
CA ALA A 229 22.51 26.48 5.23
C ALA A 229 23.82 26.82 5.94
#